data_AF-X1RM45-F1
#
_entry.id   AF-X1RM45-F1
#
_cell.length_a   1.000
_cell.length_b   1.000
_cell.length_c   1.000
_cell.angle_alpha   90.00
_cell.angle_beta   90.00
_cell.angle_gamma   90.00
#
_symmetry.space_group_name_H-M   'P 1'
#
loop_
_entity.id
_entity.type
_entity.pdbx_description
1 polymer ?
#
loop_
_entity_poly.entity_id
_entity_poly.type
_entity_poly.pdbx_seq_one_letter_code
_entity_poly.pdbx_strand_id
1 'polypeptide(L)'
;MSFVFGVKGRAGDKGDTGEQGEPGVQGEQGEQGVPGDFNYTDRGDISDHDFDLATIVANGNWHSLSLSSIVGTGHRLVLISVLCEAATYGNLIEFRTCGNTKAFNTARLMTLVAEQMHIADLWVWTSKFGTVDYRCDDTAWDSIEFTVRGWVEPTT
;
A
#
# COMPACT_ATOMS: atom_id res chain seq x y z
N MET A 1 0.19 46.20 89.79
CA MET A 1 -0.18 45.39 88.61
C MET A 1 1.09 45.22 87.78
N SER A 2 1.72 44.04 87.81
CA SER A 2 2.95 43.76 87.04
C SER A 2 2.57 42.88 85.84
N PHE A 3 2.92 43.32 84.63
CA PHE A 3 2.84 42.50 83.42
C PHE A 3 4.27 42.19 82.97
N VAL A 4 4.66 40.92 83.06
CA VAL A 4 5.86 40.38 82.40
C VAL A 4 5.39 39.66 81.15
N PHE A 5 5.75 40.14 79.97
CA PHE A 5 5.61 39.36 78.73
C PHE A 5 6.93 38.64 78.45
N GLY A 6 6.85 37.31 78.44
CA GLY A 6 7.96 36.42 78.07
C GLY A 6 8.36 36.54 76.60
N VAL A 7 9.66 36.37 76.37
CA VAL A 7 10.37 36.50 75.10
C VAL A 7 9.91 35.42 74.09
N LYS A 8 9.54 35.80 72.86
CA LYS A 8 9.25 34.82 71.80
C LYS A 8 10.56 34.25 71.24
N GLY A 9 10.77 32.94 71.42
CA GLY A 9 11.93 32.22 70.89
C GLY A 9 12.02 32.22 69.36
N ARG A 10 13.24 32.07 68.83
CA ARG A 10 13.56 32.09 67.39
C ARG A 10 12.83 30.98 66.64
N ALA A 11 12.43 31.26 65.39
CA ALA A 11 11.87 30.26 64.49
C ALA A 11 12.90 29.16 64.21
N GLY A 12 12.48 27.89 64.29
CA GLY A 12 13.33 26.74 64.00
C GLY A 12 13.65 26.64 62.51
N ASP A 13 14.77 25.99 62.20
CA ASP A 13 15.26 25.82 60.83
C ASP A 13 14.30 25.00 59.97
N LYS A 14 14.28 25.31 58.66
CA LYS A 14 13.42 24.63 57.68
C LYS A 14 13.89 23.18 57.52
N GLY A 15 12.97 22.23 57.63
CA GLY A 15 13.26 20.80 57.47
C GLY A 15 13.74 20.44 56.06
N ASP A 16 14.49 19.34 55.97
CA ASP A 16 15.10 18.85 54.74
C ASP A 16 14.07 18.45 53.67
N THR A 17 14.48 18.50 52.40
CA THR A 17 13.62 18.15 51.27
C THR A 17 13.43 16.63 51.21
N GLY A 18 12.18 16.19 51.02
CA GLY A 18 11.84 14.76 50.97
C GLY A 18 12.48 14.02 49.80
N GLU A 19 12.60 12.69 49.95
CA GLU A 19 13.21 11.82 48.95
C GLU A 19 12.42 11.80 47.62
N GLN A 20 13.13 11.57 46.52
CA GLN A 20 12.53 11.46 45.19
C GLN A 20 11.60 10.23 45.12
N GLY A 21 10.41 10.41 44.55
CA GLY A 21 9.44 9.32 44.39
C GLY A 21 9.95 8.19 43.48
N GLU A 22 9.41 6.98 43.69
CA GLU A 22 9.81 5.80 42.91
C GLU A 22 9.49 5.93 41.42
N PRO A 23 10.27 5.27 40.54
CA PRO A 23 9.97 5.20 39.11
C PRO A 23 8.56 4.64 38.84
N GLY A 24 7.88 5.18 37.83
CA GLY A 24 6.56 4.68 37.41
C GLY A 24 6.61 3.25 36.89
N VAL A 25 5.50 2.53 37.06
CA VAL A 25 5.35 1.16 36.53
C VAL A 25 5.38 1.16 34.99
N GLN A 26 5.98 0.12 34.42
CA GLN A 26 5.97 -0.10 32.97
C GLN A 26 4.54 -0.29 32.46
N GLY A 27 4.21 0.31 31.32
CA GLY A 27 2.90 0.16 30.69
C GLY A 27 2.62 -1.28 30.26
N GLU A 28 1.34 -1.64 30.25
CA GLU A 28 0.89 -2.97 29.81
C GLU A 28 1.23 -3.20 28.32
N GLN A 29 1.49 -4.45 27.97
CA GLN A 29 1.68 -4.86 26.58
C GLN A 29 0.37 -4.67 25.82
N GLY A 30 0.42 -4.06 24.63
CA GLY A 30 -0.75 -3.92 23.76
C GLY A 30 -1.32 -5.27 23.34
N GLU A 31 -2.64 -5.33 23.16
CA GLU A 31 -3.33 -6.53 22.69
C GLU A 31 -2.83 -6.96 21.30
N GLN A 32 -2.76 -8.28 21.09
CA GLN A 32 -2.46 -8.82 19.76
C GLN A 32 -3.63 -8.52 18.82
N GLY A 33 -3.33 -8.02 17.61
CA GLY A 33 -4.35 -7.79 16.58
C GLY A 33 -5.03 -9.10 16.16
N VAL A 34 -6.33 -9.03 15.87
CA VAL A 34 -7.11 -10.19 15.39
C VAL A 34 -6.61 -10.59 14.00
N PRO A 35 -6.34 -11.87 13.71
CA PRO A 35 -6.04 -12.32 12.36
C PRO A 35 -7.19 -11.96 11.42
N GLY A 36 -6.88 -11.27 10.32
CA GLY A 36 -7.85 -11.06 9.25
C GLY A 36 -8.00 -12.34 8.44
N ASP A 37 -9.23 -12.81 8.25
CA ASP A 37 -9.52 -13.82 7.26
C ASP A 37 -9.49 -13.15 5.87
N PHE A 38 -8.80 -13.74 4.90
CA PHE A 38 -8.75 -13.23 3.52
C PHE A 38 -9.34 -14.28 2.59
N ASN A 39 -10.35 -13.89 1.80
CA ASN A 39 -10.93 -14.77 0.79
C ASN A 39 -10.35 -14.41 -0.57
N TYR A 40 -9.71 -15.37 -1.24
CA TYR A 40 -9.28 -15.18 -2.63
C TYR A 40 -10.38 -15.65 -3.58
N THR A 41 -10.81 -14.75 -4.48
CA THR A 41 -11.71 -15.06 -5.59
C THR A 41 -10.85 -15.39 -6.81
N ASP A 42 -10.92 -16.64 -7.25
CA ASP A 42 -10.36 -17.10 -8.52
C ASP A 42 -11.37 -16.83 -9.66
N ARG A 43 -10.94 -16.18 -10.75
CA ARG A 43 -11.80 -16.02 -11.94
C ARG A 43 -11.92 -17.30 -12.78
N GLY A 44 -11.09 -18.31 -12.50
CA GLY A 44 -11.10 -19.58 -13.20
C GLY A 44 -10.47 -19.49 -14.59
N ASP A 45 -10.99 -20.30 -15.51
CA ASP A 45 -10.47 -20.42 -16.88
C ASP A 45 -11.05 -19.31 -17.77
N ILE A 46 -10.24 -18.30 -18.02
CA ILE A 46 -10.60 -17.11 -18.79
C ILE A 46 -10.21 -17.35 -20.25
N SER A 47 -11.13 -17.08 -21.18
CA SER A 47 -10.94 -17.37 -22.61
C SER A 47 -10.17 -16.31 -23.39
N ASP A 48 -10.06 -15.09 -22.86
CA ASP A 48 -9.45 -13.95 -23.55
C ASP A 48 -8.96 -12.88 -22.56
N HIS A 49 -8.09 -11.97 -23.00
CA HIS A 49 -7.63 -10.85 -22.17
C HIS A 49 -8.72 -9.81 -21.90
N ASP A 50 -8.60 -9.05 -20.81
CA ASP A 50 -9.57 -7.99 -20.49
C ASP A 50 -9.24 -6.67 -21.19
N PHE A 51 -7.95 -6.43 -21.44
CA PHE A 51 -7.44 -5.22 -22.09
C PHE A 51 -6.27 -5.57 -23.00
N ASP A 52 -6.16 -4.87 -24.12
CA ASP A 52 -5.09 -5.03 -25.10
C ASP A 52 -4.47 -3.70 -25.55
N LEU A 53 -3.45 -3.80 -26.39
CA LEU A 53 -2.77 -2.67 -27.03
C LEU A 53 -3.72 -1.68 -27.73
N ALA A 54 -4.91 -2.10 -28.20
CA ALA A 54 -5.87 -1.19 -28.82
C ALA A 54 -6.62 -0.32 -27.78
N THR A 55 -6.77 -0.82 -26.56
CA THR A 55 -7.44 -0.11 -25.45
C THR A 55 -6.47 0.58 -24.49
N ILE A 56 -5.22 0.10 -24.43
CA ILE A 56 -4.16 0.61 -23.56
C ILE A 56 -3.39 1.75 -24.23
N VAL A 57 -3.13 2.81 -23.46
CA VAL A 57 -2.37 3.98 -23.91
C VAL A 57 -0.91 3.83 -23.51
N ALA A 58 -0.04 3.55 -24.49
CA ALA A 58 1.41 3.39 -24.31
C ALA A 58 2.18 4.64 -24.75
N ASN A 59 2.13 5.70 -23.95
CA ASN A 59 2.78 6.98 -24.25
C ASN A 59 3.73 7.47 -23.15
N GLY A 60 4.22 6.54 -22.32
CA GLY A 60 5.14 6.84 -21.22
C GLY A 60 4.52 7.59 -20.04
N ASN A 61 3.23 7.94 -20.08
CA ASN A 61 2.54 8.60 -18.97
C ASN A 61 1.72 7.60 -18.14
N TRP A 62 1.37 8.01 -16.93
CA TRP A 62 0.46 7.26 -16.07
C TRP A 62 -0.99 7.51 -16.47
N HIS A 63 -1.76 6.44 -16.59
CA HIS A 63 -3.20 6.44 -16.89
C HIS A 63 -3.94 5.63 -15.85
N SER A 64 -5.17 6.05 -15.53
CA SER A 64 -6.04 5.25 -14.66
C SER A 64 -6.86 4.26 -15.50
N LEU A 65 -6.89 3.00 -15.07
CA LEU A 65 -7.66 1.91 -15.65
C LEU A 65 -8.74 1.46 -14.66
N SER A 66 -9.98 1.40 -15.13
CA SER A 66 -11.09 0.91 -14.31
C SER A 66 -11.20 -0.61 -14.42
N LEU A 67 -11.11 -1.30 -13.28
CA LEU A 67 -11.34 -2.74 -13.15
C LEU A 67 -12.69 -3.05 -12.50
N SER A 68 -13.48 -2.01 -12.17
CA SER A 68 -14.67 -2.14 -11.33
C SER A 68 -15.79 -3.02 -11.90
N SER A 69 -15.84 -3.23 -13.21
CA SER A 69 -16.75 -4.19 -13.84
C SER A 69 -16.34 -5.65 -13.60
N ILE A 70 -15.08 -5.89 -13.28
CA ILE A 70 -14.49 -7.23 -13.07
C ILE A 70 -14.39 -7.51 -11.58
N VAL A 71 -13.75 -6.60 -10.83
CA VAL A 71 -13.43 -6.80 -9.41
C VAL A 71 -14.36 -6.05 -8.47
N GLY A 72 -15.37 -5.34 -8.98
CA GLY A 72 -16.21 -4.46 -8.19
C GLY A 72 -15.48 -3.20 -7.69
N THR A 73 -16.17 -2.40 -6.87
CA THR A 73 -15.54 -1.28 -6.15
C THR A 73 -14.92 -1.76 -4.84
N GLY A 74 -13.97 -1.00 -4.31
CA GLY A 74 -13.28 -1.28 -3.06
C GLY A 74 -11.78 -1.42 -3.24
N HIS A 75 -11.05 -1.21 -2.14
CA HIS A 75 -9.59 -1.37 -2.07
C HIS A 75 -9.27 -2.86 -1.97
N ARG A 76 -8.96 -3.48 -3.10
CA ARG A 76 -8.80 -4.93 -3.28
C ARG A 76 -7.42 -5.22 -3.83
N LEU A 77 -6.78 -6.28 -3.36
CA LEU A 77 -5.54 -6.77 -3.93
C LEU A 77 -5.89 -7.64 -5.13
N VAL A 78 -5.48 -7.23 -6.32
CA VAL A 78 -5.83 -7.87 -7.60
C VAL A 78 -4.59 -8.51 -8.20
N LEU A 79 -4.77 -9.72 -8.73
CA LEU A 79 -3.78 -10.41 -9.55
C LEU A 79 -4.05 -10.11 -11.03
N ILE A 80 -3.07 -9.52 -11.70
CA ILE A 80 -3.12 -9.18 -13.12
C ILE A 80 -2.01 -9.93 -13.83
N SER A 81 -2.36 -10.81 -14.75
CA SER A 81 -1.42 -11.38 -15.70
C SER A 81 -1.17 -10.36 -16.80
N VAL A 82 0.10 -10.09 -17.05
CA VAL A 82 0.55 -9.08 -18.01
C VAL A 82 1.44 -9.77 -19.02
N LEU A 83 1.07 -9.68 -20.29
CA LEU A 83 1.87 -10.15 -21.42
C LEU A 83 2.28 -8.96 -22.28
N CYS A 84 3.51 -8.98 -22.78
CA CYS A 84 3.94 -8.01 -23.78
C CYS A 84 5.01 -8.54 -24.74
N GLU A 85 5.09 -7.87 -25.88
CA GLU A 85 6.14 -8.00 -26.89
C GLU A 85 6.45 -6.61 -27.46
N ALA A 86 7.72 -6.31 -27.68
CA ALA A 86 8.16 -5.04 -28.24
C ALA A 86 9.41 -5.21 -29.11
N ALA A 87 9.57 -4.30 -30.07
CA ALA A 87 10.70 -4.26 -30.98
C ALA A 87 12.06 -3.97 -30.30
N THR A 88 12.05 -3.47 -29.06
CA THR A 88 13.25 -3.22 -28.27
C THR A 88 13.18 -3.91 -26.90
N TYR A 89 14.34 -4.10 -26.27
CA TYR A 89 14.41 -4.59 -24.90
C TYR A 89 14.49 -3.43 -23.89
N GLY A 90 14.21 -3.71 -22.63
CA GLY A 90 14.29 -2.75 -21.53
C GLY A 90 13.05 -1.88 -21.35
N ASN A 91 12.00 -2.09 -22.16
CA ASN A 91 10.73 -1.38 -22.02
C ASN A 91 9.94 -1.91 -20.83
N LEU A 92 9.30 -1.00 -20.10
CA LEU A 92 8.53 -1.29 -18.91
C LEU A 92 7.02 -1.16 -19.14
N ILE A 93 6.30 -2.10 -18.52
CA ILE A 93 4.88 -1.97 -18.17
C ILE A 93 4.80 -1.97 -16.65
N GLU A 94 4.13 -0.97 -16.10
CA GLU A 94 4.10 -0.68 -14.67
C GLU A 94 2.66 -0.51 -14.18
N PHE A 95 2.39 -1.01 -12.97
CA PHE A 95 1.12 -0.86 -12.27
C PHE A 95 1.33 -0.35 -10.85
N ARG A 96 0.41 0.48 -10.37
CA ARG A 96 0.36 0.92 -8.98
C ARG A 96 -1.07 1.23 -8.56
N THR A 97 -1.31 1.33 -7.26
CA THR A 97 -2.56 1.89 -6.74
C THR A 97 -2.72 3.34 -7.19
N CYS A 98 -3.92 3.71 -7.63
CA CYS A 98 -4.18 5.08 -8.10
C CYS A 98 -3.76 6.12 -7.07
N GLY A 99 -3.03 7.13 -7.54
CA GLY A 99 -2.55 8.24 -6.71
C GLY A 99 -1.24 7.97 -5.95
N ASN A 100 -0.71 6.74 -5.96
CA ASN A 100 0.64 6.50 -5.46
C ASN A 100 1.68 7.22 -6.33
N THR A 101 2.73 7.78 -5.72
CA THR A 101 3.77 8.52 -6.45
C THR A 101 5.18 7.95 -6.26
N LYS A 102 5.35 6.93 -5.41
CA LYS A 102 6.65 6.38 -5.06
C LYS A 102 6.97 5.16 -5.91
N ALA A 103 8.15 5.16 -6.54
CA ALA A 103 8.58 4.09 -7.46
C ALA A 103 8.68 2.70 -6.80
N PHE A 104 8.93 2.63 -5.49
CA PHE A 104 8.97 1.37 -4.74
C PHE A 104 7.59 0.69 -4.61
N ASN A 105 6.50 1.41 -4.84
CA ASN A 105 5.13 0.88 -4.75
C ASN A 105 4.58 0.47 -6.12
N THR A 106 5.46 0.09 -7.06
CA THR A 106 5.10 -0.19 -8.45
C THR A 106 5.44 -1.63 -8.79
N ALA A 107 4.44 -2.41 -9.19
CA ALA A 107 4.63 -3.72 -9.80
C ALA A 107 4.99 -3.52 -11.28
N ARG A 108 5.89 -4.35 -11.84
CA ARG A 108 6.38 -4.13 -13.20
C ARG A 108 6.74 -5.41 -13.94
N LEU A 109 6.59 -5.37 -15.25
CA LEU A 109 7.18 -6.30 -16.21
C LEU A 109 8.18 -5.51 -17.08
N MET A 110 9.32 -6.12 -17.40
CA MET A 110 10.34 -5.56 -18.29
C MET A 110 10.62 -6.55 -19.41
N THR A 111 10.70 -6.03 -20.64
CA THR A 111 11.20 -6.82 -21.79
C THR A 111 12.71 -7.06 -21.60
N LEU A 112 13.14 -8.32 -21.55
CA LEU A 112 14.56 -8.69 -21.38
C LEU A 112 15.23 -8.93 -22.74
N VAL A 113 14.44 -9.30 -23.74
CA VAL A 113 14.86 -9.56 -25.11
C VAL A 113 13.87 -8.86 -26.05
N ALA A 114 14.35 -8.31 -27.16
CA ALA A 114 13.50 -7.71 -28.19
C ALA A 114 12.78 -8.79 -29.00
N GLU A 115 11.59 -8.47 -29.54
CA GLU A 115 10.81 -9.34 -30.43
C GLU A 115 10.51 -10.73 -29.83
N GLN A 116 10.38 -10.80 -28.50
CA GLN A 116 10.03 -12.00 -27.77
C GLN A 116 8.92 -11.68 -26.77
N MET A 117 8.00 -12.63 -26.63
CA MET A 117 6.93 -12.56 -25.64
C MET A 117 7.49 -12.65 -24.21
N HIS A 118 7.00 -11.78 -23.35
CA HIS A 118 7.25 -11.80 -21.91
C HIS A 118 5.93 -11.82 -21.16
N ILE A 119 5.86 -12.57 -20.07
CA ILE A 119 4.67 -12.66 -19.23
C ILE A 119 5.06 -12.61 -17.75
N ALA A 120 4.25 -11.92 -16.95
CA ALA A 120 4.37 -11.92 -15.49
C ALA A 120 3.01 -11.73 -14.83
N ASP A 121 2.85 -12.36 -13.67
CA ASP A 121 1.71 -12.15 -12.79
C ASP A 121 2.06 -11.08 -11.75
N LEU A 122 1.34 -9.97 -11.78
CA LEU A 122 1.57 -8.80 -10.95
C LEU A 122 0.43 -8.61 -9.95
N TRP A 123 0.78 -8.32 -8.71
CA TRP A 123 -0.17 -7.99 -7.67
C TRP A 123 -0.24 -6.47 -7.48
N VAL A 124 -1.45 -5.91 -7.54
CA VAL A 124 -1.67 -4.47 -7.36
C VAL A 124 -2.95 -4.21 -6.55
N TRP A 125 -2.89 -3.24 -5.64
CA TRP A 125 -4.07 -2.77 -4.93
C TRP A 125 -4.86 -1.79 -5.79
N THR A 126 -6.17 -2.00 -5.94
CA THR A 126 -7.08 -1.02 -6.53
C THR A 126 -7.29 0.17 -5.60
N SER A 127 -7.72 1.31 -6.13
CA SER A 127 -8.32 2.38 -5.35
C SER A 127 -9.65 1.94 -4.74
N LYS A 128 -10.24 2.76 -3.86
CA LYS A 128 -11.61 2.52 -3.37
C LYS A 128 -12.68 2.44 -4.47
N PHE A 129 -12.38 2.92 -5.67
CA PHE A 129 -13.29 2.89 -6.83
C PHE A 129 -13.06 1.67 -7.74
N GLY A 130 -12.17 0.74 -7.38
CA GLY A 130 -11.84 -0.40 -8.25
C GLY A 130 -10.98 -0.01 -9.45
N THR A 131 -10.14 1.02 -9.31
CA THR A 131 -9.25 1.51 -10.38
C THR A 131 -7.78 1.25 -10.03
N VAL A 132 -6.92 1.05 -11.03
CA VAL A 132 -5.45 1.02 -10.90
C VAL A 132 -4.82 2.07 -11.79
N ASP A 133 -3.62 2.54 -11.48
CA ASP A 133 -2.83 3.32 -12.42
C ASP A 133 -1.85 2.38 -13.15
N TYR A 134 -1.75 2.53 -14.46
CA TYR A 134 -0.76 1.84 -15.27
C TYR A 134 0.08 2.85 -16.07
N ARG A 135 1.26 2.41 -16.50
CA ARG A 135 2.13 3.13 -17.43
C ARG A 135 2.82 2.11 -18.32
N CYS A 136 2.82 2.37 -19.62
CA CYS A 136 3.68 1.64 -20.57
C CYS A 136 4.61 2.66 -21.20
N ASP A 137 5.89 2.32 -21.37
CA ASP A 137 6.86 3.21 -22.03
C ASP A 137 6.40 3.59 -23.45
N ASP A 138 6.79 4.79 -23.90
CA ASP A 138 6.50 5.32 -25.24
C ASP A 138 7.45 4.68 -26.25
N THR A 139 7.07 3.51 -26.77
CA THR A 139 7.85 2.70 -27.70
C THR A 139 6.93 1.94 -28.66
N ALA A 140 7.51 1.28 -29.65
CA ALA A 140 6.80 0.37 -30.52
C ALA A 140 6.54 -0.97 -29.80
N TRP A 141 5.30 -1.16 -29.37
CA TRP A 141 4.81 -2.42 -28.81
C TRP A 141 4.15 -3.25 -29.92
N ASP A 142 4.49 -4.53 -29.97
CA ASP A 142 3.85 -5.52 -30.86
C ASP A 142 2.62 -6.13 -30.17
N SER A 143 2.70 -6.32 -28.84
CA SER A 143 1.57 -6.73 -28.01
C SER A 143 1.66 -6.14 -26.59
N ILE A 144 0.48 -5.86 -26.05
CA ILE A 144 0.24 -5.59 -24.63
C ILE A 144 -1.09 -6.24 -24.31
N GLU A 145 -1.14 -7.09 -23.28
CA GLU A 145 -2.35 -7.77 -22.84
C GLU A 145 -2.41 -7.79 -21.32
N PHE A 146 -3.53 -7.35 -20.75
CA PHE A 146 -3.78 -7.41 -19.30
C PHE A 146 -4.99 -8.31 -19.03
N THR A 147 -4.82 -9.27 -18.13
CA THR A 147 -5.88 -10.18 -17.71
C THR A 147 -5.95 -10.25 -16.19
N VAL A 148 -7.05 -9.82 -15.61
CA VAL A 148 -7.31 -9.99 -14.18
C VAL A 148 -7.59 -11.47 -13.90
N ARG A 149 -6.76 -12.15 -13.11
CA ARG A 149 -6.89 -13.58 -12.81
C ARG A 149 -7.68 -13.87 -11.53
N GLY A 150 -7.76 -12.90 -10.63
CA GLY A 150 -8.47 -13.04 -9.36
C GLY A 150 -8.14 -11.90 -8.40
N TRP A 151 -8.77 -11.88 -7.23
CA TRP A 151 -8.57 -10.83 -6.23
C TRP A 151 -8.90 -11.29 -4.82
N VAL A 152 -8.32 -10.60 -3.85
CA VAL A 152 -8.65 -10.78 -2.42
C VAL A 152 -9.87 -9.93 -2.07
N GLU A 153 -10.90 -10.59 -1.55
CA GLU A 153 -12.08 -9.99 -0.95
C GLU A 153 -11.82 -9.67 0.53
N PRO A 154 -12.26 -8.49 1.02
CA PRO A 154 -12.32 -8.25 2.45
C PRO A 154 -13.39 -9.17 3.06
N THR A 155 -13.10 -9.76 4.23
CA THR A 155 -14.13 -10.49 4.97
C THR A 155 -15.16 -9.54 5.55
N THR A 156 -16.42 -9.88 5.31
CA THR A 156 -17.61 -9.23 5.88
C THR A 156 -17.60 -9.23 7.39
#